data_AF-A0A519M5W0-F1
#
_entry.id   AF-A0A519M5W0-F1
#
_cell.length_a   1.000
_cell.length_b   1.000
_cell.length_c   1.000
_cell.angle_alpha   90.00
_cell.angle_beta   90.00
_cell.angle_gamma   90.00
#
_symmetry.space_group_name_H-M   'P 1'
#
loop_
_entity.id
_entity.type
_entity.pdbx_description
1 polymer ?
#
loop_
_entity_poly.entity_id
_entity_poly.type
_entity_poly.pdbx_seq_one_letter_code
_entity_poly.pdbx_strand_id
1 'polypeptide(L)'
;MGLFDFFKKDKENKEQQQALDEGLQKTKTSFFDQLSKAVVGKSTVDEAVLDDLETLLVHADVGIDTTVKVIDRIEKRVARDKYVSTNELDRILREEIVGLLDAHGDTTGSRAILDRPDSPGHPFVIMVVGVNGVGKTTTIGKLAHRFHSAGKKVVLGAADTFRAAAVDQLIVWGQRVG
;
A
#
# COMPACT_ATOMS: atom_id res chain seq x y z
N MET A 1 -22.32 13.79 17.98
CA MET A 1 -21.69 12.65 17.28
C MET A 1 -20.77 11.96 18.27
N GLY A 2 -21.30 10.95 18.96
CA GLY A 2 -20.81 10.51 20.27
C GLY A 2 -19.86 9.32 20.22
N LEU A 3 -19.33 8.99 21.40
CA LEU A 3 -18.39 7.90 21.72
C LEU A 3 -18.60 6.59 20.92
N PHE A 4 -19.83 6.22 20.55
CA PHE A 4 -20.13 5.06 19.73
C PHE A 4 -19.52 5.09 18.32
N ASP A 5 -19.43 6.26 17.69
CA ASP A 5 -18.82 6.42 16.36
C ASP A 5 -17.29 6.28 16.43
N PHE A 6 -16.70 6.73 17.54
CA PHE A 6 -15.28 6.57 17.84
C PHE A 6 -14.93 5.08 18.06
N PHE A 7 -15.69 4.35 18.87
CA PHE A 7 -15.47 2.92 19.08
C PHE A 7 -15.66 2.07 17.82
N LYS A 8 -16.63 2.44 16.97
CA LYS A 8 -16.85 1.77 15.67
C LYS A 8 -15.67 1.99 14.74
N LYS A 9 -15.20 3.24 14.63
CA LYS A 9 -14.05 3.61 13.81
C LYS A 9 -12.75 2.96 14.30
N ASP A 10 -12.54 2.89 15.61
CA ASP A 10 -11.40 2.19 16.21
C ASP A 10 -11.43 0.69 15.93
N LYS A 11 -12.62 0.07 15.99
CA LYS A 11 -12.78 -1.35 15.65
C LYS A 11 -12.54 -1.60 14.16
N GLU A 12 -13.13 -0.79 13.27
CA GLU A 12 -12.90 -0.87 11.82
C GLU A 12 -11.42 -0.66 11.46
N ASN A 13 -10.75 0.31 12.10
CA ASN A 13 -9.32 0.55 11.89
C ASN A 13 -8.47 -0.65 12.34
N LYS A 14 -8.81 -1.30 13.46
CA LYS A 14 -8.11 -2.49 13.94
C LYS A 14 -8.31 -3.68 13.01
N GLU A 15 -9.53 -3.91 12.53
CA GLU A 15 -9.82 -4.97 11.55
C GLU A 15 -9.09 -4.72 10.21
N GLN A 16 -9.06 -3.47 9.74
CA GLN A 16 -8.29 -3.09 8.56
C GLN A 16 -6.78 -3.28 8.75
N GLN A 17 -6.25 -2.90 9.91
CA GLN A 17 -4.83 -3.10 10.24
C GLN A 17 -4.49 -4.59 10.28
N GLN A 18 -5.35 -5.41 10.89
CA GLN A 18 -5.14 -6.86 10.93
C GLN A 18 -5.17 -7.46 9.52
N ALA A 19 -6.14 -7.08 8.68
CA ALA A 19 -6.22 -7.56 7.31
C ALA A 19 -5.00 -7.13 6.47
N LEU A 20 -4.47 -5.92 6.72
CA LEU A 20 -3.23 -5.45 6.09
C LEU A 20 -2.02 -6.26 6.55
N ASP A 21 -1.88 -6.49 7.86
CA ASP A 21 -0.79 -7.27 8.44
C ASP A 21 -0.81 -8.72 7.94
N GLU A 22 -1.99 -9.35 7.86
CA GLU A 22 -2.18 -10.68 7.28
C GLU A 22 -1.83 -10.72 5.79
N GLY A 23 -2.28 -9.71 5.02
CA GLY A 23 -1.98 -9.60 3.60
C GLY A 23 -0.50 -9.43 3.27
N LEU A 24 0.25 -8.75 4.15
CA LEU A 24 1.69 -8.49 4.01
C LEU A 24 2.58 -9.50 4.73
N GLN A 25 1.99 -10.45 5.47
CA GLN A 25 2.72 -11.38 6.34
C GLN A 25 3.86 -12.11 5.59
N LYS A 26 3.58 -12.65 4.40
CA LYS A 26 4.59 -13.38 3.62
C LYS A 26 5.78 -12.52 3.23
N THR A 27 5.52 -11.32 2.71
CA THR A 27 6.56 -10.35 2.34
C THR A 27 7.36 -9.94 3.57
N LYS A 28 6.69 -9.63 4.68
CA LYS A 28 7.34 -9.25 5.94
C LYS A 28 8.24 -10.35 6.48
N THR A 29 7.77 -11.60 6.54
CA THR A 29 8.57 -12.74 7.02
C THR A 29 9.77 -12.98 6.12
N SER A 30 9.56 -13.05 4.80
CA SER A 30 10.66 -13.26 3.84
C SER A 30 11.73 -12.18 3.94
N PHE A 31 11.32 -10.91 4.01
CA PHE A 31 12.23 -9.78 4.11
C PHE A 31 12.98 -9.78 5.44
N PHE A 32 12.30 -9.98 6.56
CA PHE A 32 12.91 -9.97 7.89
C PHE A 32 13.89 -11.14 8.09
N ASP A 33 13.58 -12.32 7.55
CA ASP A 33 14.46 -13.48 7.61
C ASP A 33 15.78 -13.23 6.86
N GLN A 34 15.73 -12.55 5.72
CA GLN A 34 16.90 -12.21 4.94
C GLN A 34 17.68 -11.05 5.55
N LEU A 35 16.99 -10.01 6.04
CA LEU A 35 17.61 -8.90 6.77
C LEU A 35 18.36 -9.38 8.01
N SER A 36 17.74 -10.28 8.79
CA SER A 36 18.36 -10.88 9.96
C SER A 36 19.66 -11.59 9.59
N LYS A 37 19.69 -12.34 8.47
CA LYS A 37 20.91 -13.02 7.99
C LYS A 37 22.01 -12.05 7.58
N ALA A 38 21.67 -10.95 6.91
CA ALA A 38 22.62 -9.92 6.49
C ALA A 38 23.35 -9.26 7.68
N VAL A 39 22.69 -9.16 8.84
CA VAL A 39 23.26 -8.52 10.02
C VAL A 39 23.86 -9.50 11.04
N VAL A 40 23.80 -10.82 10.80
CA VAL A 40 24.36 -11.82 11.73
C VAL A 40 25.86 -11.61 11.92
N GLY A 41 26.28 -11.49 13.17
CA GLY A 41 27.69 -11.27 13.52
C GLY A 41 28.17 -9.81 13.35
N LYS A 42 27.28 -8.89 12.96
CA LYS A 42 27.56 -7.45 12.82
C LYS A 42 26.93 -6.67 13.97
N SER A 43 27.71 -5.81 14.62
CA SER A 43 27.23 -4.95 15.71
C SER A 43 26.84 -3.55 15.25
N THR A 44 27.39 -3.10 14.11
CA THR A 44 27.20 -1.77 13.53
C THR A 44 26.80 -1.85 12.06
N VAL A 45 26.09 -0.83 11.59
CA VAL A 45 25.78 -0.65 10.17
C VAL A 45 27.02 -0.08 9.48
N ASP A 46 27.77 -0.95 8.79
CA ASP A 46 28.93 -0.62 7.96
C ASP A 46 28.59 -0.71 6.46
N GLU A 47 29.55 -0.39 5.59
CA GLU A 47 29.37 -0.43 4.12
C GLU A 47 28.93 -1.83 3.63
N ALA A 48 29.46 -2.90 4.24
CA ALA A 48 29.07 -4.26 3.87
C ALA A 48 27.61 -4.56 4.25
N VAL A 49 27.14 -4.11 5.42
CA VAL A 49 25.72 -4.25 5.81
C VAL A 49 24.80 -3.48 4.85
N LEU A 50 25.24 -2.32 4.34
CA LEU A 50 24.46 -1.52 3.40
C LEU A 50 24.41 -2.14 1.99
N ASP A 51 25.50 -2.74 1.53
CA ASP A 51 25.55 -3.52 0.28
C ASP A 51 24.63 -4.76 0.33
N ASP A 52 24.64 -5.49 1.45
CA ASP A 52 23.72 -6.60 1.66
C ASP A 52 22.25 -6.14 1.69
N LEU A 53 21.98 -4.99 2.32
CA LEU A 53 20.66 -4.37 2.36
C LEU A 53 20.20 -3.90 0.97
N GLU A 54 21.10 -3.35 0.15
CA GLU A 54 20.81 -2.98 -1.23
C GLU A 54 20.34 -4.21 -2.03
N THR A 55 21.15 -5.27 -1.98
CA THR A 55 20.83 -6.54 -2.65
C THR A 55 19.49 -7.09 -2.19
N LEU A 56 19.21 -7.00 -0.89
CA LEU A 56 17.95 -7.43 -0.29
C LEU A 56 16.75 -6.64 -0.85
N LEU A 57 16.83 -5.31 -0.88
CA LEU A 57 15.75 -4.44 -1.36
C LEU A 57 15.46 -4.69 -2.85
N VAL A 58 16.51 -4.90 -3.66
CA VAL A 58 16.35 -5.27 -5.08
C VAL A 58 15.62 -6.61 -5.23
N HIS A 59 16.00 -7.63 -4.44
CA HIS A 59 15.32 -8.93 -4.45
C HIS A 59 13.88 -8.87 -3.94
N ALA A 60 13.54 -7.87 -3.12
CA ALA A 60 12.21 -7.64 -2.57
C ALA A 60 11.30 -6.80 -3.50
N ASP A 61 11.63 -6.71 -4.79
CA ASP A 61 10.87 -5.98 -5.81
C ASP A 61 10.73 -4.46 -5.56
N VAL A 62 11.65 -3.84 -4.82
CA VAL A 62 11.63 -2.38 -4.57
C VAL A 62 12.07 -1.56 -5.81
N GLY A 63 12.87 -2.17 -6.68
CA GLY A 63 13.43 -1.54 -7.88
C GLY A 63 14.70 -0.74 -7.61
N ILE A 64 15.62 -0.73 -8.58
CA ILE A 64 16.98 -0.20 -8.44
C ILE A 64 16.97 1.28 -8.01
N ASP A 65 16.27 2.14 -8.74
CA ASP A 65 16.26 3.58 -8.47
C ASP A 65 15.73 3.93 -7.07
N THR A 66 14.74 3.18 -6.58
CA THR A 66 14.18 3.38 -5.25
C THR A 66 15.15 2.85 -4.18
N THR A 67 15.74 1.68 -4.41
CA THR A 67 16.74 1.11 -3.51
C THR A 67 17.92 2.06 -3.31
N VAL A 68 18.52 2.58 -4.40
CA VAL A 68 19.63 3.54 -4.32
C VAL A 68 19.25 4.76 -3.46
N LYS A 69 18.05 5.31 -3.66
CA LYS A 69 17.57 6.44 -2.83
C LYS A 69 17.41 6.08 -1.36
N VAL A 70 16.98 4.86 -1.05
CA VAL A 70 16.85 4.38 0.33
C VAL A 70 18.23 4.24 0.97
N ILE A 71 19.17 3.57 0.30
CA ILE A 71 20.53 3.35 0.78
C ILE A 71 21.25 4.68 1.00
N ASP A 72 21.23 5.60 0.04
CA ASP A 72 21.80 6.94 0.15
C ASP A 72 21.30 7.71 1.39
N ARG A 73 20.02 7.55 1.74
CA ARG A 73 19.42 8.20 2.91
C ARG A 73 19.91 7.57 4.21
N ILE A 74 19.99 6.24 4.24
CA ILE A 74 20.51 5.48 5.39
C ILE A 74 22.00 5.80 5.60
N GLU A 75 22.81 5.82 4.54
CA GLU A 75 24.23 6.20 4.60
C GLU A 75 24.45 7.58 5.21
N LYS A 76 23.73 8.59 4.71
CA LYS A 76 23.79 9.96 5.24
C LYS A 76 23.41 10.03 6.72
N ARG A 77 22.43 9.22 7.12
CA ARG A 77 21.99 9.13 8.51
C ARG A 77 23.05 8.46 9.40
N VAL A 78 23.62 7.34 8.96
CA VAL A 78 24.71 6.66 9.67
C VAL A 78 25.94 7.57 9.81
N ALA A 79 26.30 8.30 8.75
CA ALA A 79 27.41 9.26 8.76
C ALA A 79 27.22 10.40 9.77
N ARG A 80 25.97 10.85 9.97
CA ARG A 80 25.62 11.89 10.95
C ARG A 80 25.61 11.35 12.38
N ASP A 81 25.02 10.18 12.59
CA ASP A 81 24.71 9.64 13.91
C ASP A 81 25.90 8.88 14.52
N LYS A 82 27.01 8.70 13.76
CA LYS A 82 28.33 8.09 14.11
C LYS A 82 28.32 6.65 14.59
N TYR A 83 27.27 6.19 15.27
CA TYR A 83 27.08 4.82 15.69
C TYR A 83 25.62 4.45 15.51
N VAL A 84 25.37 3.51 14.60
CA VAL A 84 24.04 2.94 14.38
C VAL A 84 24.17 1.44 14.58
N SER A 85 23.39 0.90 15.50
CA SER A 85 23.35 -0.53 15.75
C SER A 85 22.55 -1.24 14.65
N THR A 86 22.96 -2.46 14.29
CA THR A 86 22.20 -3.31 13.38
C THR A 86 20.77 -3.61 13.87
N ASN A 87 20.54 -3.57 15.19
CA ASN A 87 19.22 -3.71 15.79
C ASN A 87 18.26 -2.55 15.46
N GLU A 88 18.79 -1.39 15.09
CA GLU A 88 18.00 -0.21 14.72
C GLU A 88 17.71 -0.13 13.22
N LEU A 89 18.31 -1.02 12.42
CA LEU A 89 18.25 -0.97 10.96
C LEU A 89 16.82 -1.09 10.42
N ASP A 90 16.00 -1.99 10.97
CA ASP A 90 14.58 -2.14 10.58
C ASP A 90 13.79 -0.85 10.80
N ARG A 91 14.00 -0.19 11.95
CA ARG A 91 13.34 1.07 12.28
C ARG A 91 13.79 2.18 11.35
N ILE A 92 15.09 2.32 11.11
CA ILE A 92 15.65 3.33 10.22
C ILE A 92 15.12 3.13 8.80
N LEU A 93 15.18 1.89 8.29
CA LEU A 93 14.66 1.55 6.97
C LEU A 93 13.18 1.95 6.82
N ARG A 94 12.34 1.62 7.81
CA ARG A 94 10.93 2.01 7.83
C ARG A 94 10.78 3.53 7.75
N GLU A 95 11.49 4.27 8.59
CA GLU A 95 11.42 5.73 8.63
C GLU A 95 11.83 6.35 7.29
N GLU A 96 12.91 5.88 6.67
CA GLU A 96 13.39 6.40 5.39
C GLU A 96 12.45 6.06 4.22
N ILE A 97 11.87 4.85 4.18
CA ILE A 97 10.87 4.45 3.17
C ILE A 97 9.61 5.29 3.32
N VAL A 98 9.09 5.48 4.54
CA VAL A 98 7.91 6.32 4.78
C VAL A 98 8.20 7.76 4.35
N GLY A 99 9.37 8.31 4.73
CA GLY A 99 9.78 9.65 4.31
C GLY A 99 9.97 9.79 2.80
N LEU A 100 10.32 8.72 2.07
CA LEU A 100 10.35 8.72 0.60
C LEU A 100 8.93 8.77 0.02
N LEU A 101 8.03 7.95 0.53
CA LEU A 101 6.63 7.90 0.06
C LEU A 101 5.89 9.22 0.33
N ASP A 102 6.11 9.83 1.50
CA ASP A 102 5.48 11.11 1.86
C ASP A 102 6.02 12.28 1.03
N ALA A 103 7.31 12.30 0.71
CA ALA A 103 7.92 13.35 -0.12
C ALA A 103 7.36 13.38 -1.56
N HIS A 104 6.84 12.26 -2.03
CA HIS A 104 6.18 12.13 -3.34
C HIS A 104 4.64 12.18 -3.23
N GLY A 105 4.11 12.38 -2.03
CA GLY A 105 2.69 12.26 -1.73
C GLY A 105 1.89 13.52 -2.00
N ASP A 106 1.38 13.65 -3.22
CA ASP A 106 0.00 14.10 -3.39
C ASP A 106 -0.95 12.97 -2.97
N THR A 107 -0.90 12.60 -1.68
CA THR A 107 -1.81 11.62 -1.07
C THR A 107 -3.22 12.21 -0.87
N THR A 108 -3.42 13.48 -1.25
CA THR A 108 -4.72 14.15 -1.15
C THR A 108 -5.75 13.60 -2.15
N GLY A 109 -5.31 13.04 -3.28
CA GLY A 109 -6.20 12.45 -4.28
C GLY A 109 -7.03 11.25 -3.78
N SER A 110 -6.46 10.42 -2.90
CA SER A 110 -7.13 9.20 -2.41
C SER A 110 -8.15 9.46 -1.30
N ARG A 111 -8.00 10.52 -0.50
CA ARG A 111 -8.99 10.93 0.51
C ARG A 111 -10.12 11.76 -0.09
N ALA A 112 -9.86 12.45 -1.20
CA ALA A 112 -10.81 13.38 -1.83
C ALA A 112 -12.06 12.72 -2.43
N ILE A 113 -12.02 11.42 -2.76
CA ILE A 113 -13.12 10.76 -3.50
C ILE A 113 -14.29 10.38 -2.58
N LEU A 114 -14.04 10.09 -1.30
CA LEU A 114 -15.07 9.62 -0.36
C LEU A 114 -15.62 10.72 0.55
N ASP A 115 -14.78 11.69 0.92
CA ASP A 115 -15.07 12.63 2.01
C ASP A 115 -15.61 14.00 1.53
N ARG A 116 -15.97 14.16 0.25
CA ARG A 116 -16.60 15.39 -0.25
C ARG A 116 -18.09 15.17 -0.50
N PRO A 117 -18.96 15.36 0.51
CA PRO A 117 -20.41 15.29 0.34
C PRO A 117 -20.95 16.32 -0.66
N ASP A 118 -20.24 17.45 -0.85
CA ASP A 118 -20.73 18.61 -1.61
C ASP A 118 -19.84 19.02 -2.80
N SER A 119 -19.08 18.08 -3.38
CA SER A 119 -18.32 18.40 -4.60
C SER A 119 -19.31 18.66 -5.76
N PRO A 120 -19.24 19.82 -6.47
CA PRO A 120 -20.24 20.23 -7.46
C PRO A 120 -20.25 19.41 -8.77
N GLY A 121 -19.72 18.18 -8.78
CA GLY A 121 -19.50 17.35 -9.97
C GLY A 121 -20.08 15.94 -9.85
N HIS A 122 -21.39 15.81 -9.62
CA HIS A 122 -22.08 14.53 -9.69
C HIS A 122 -22.67 14.30 -11.10
N PRO A 123 -22.51 13.10 -11.70
CA PRO A 123 -21.87 11.92 -11.13
C PRO A 123 -20.33 12.00 -11.12
N PHE A 124 -19.70 11.44 -10.09
CA PHE A 124 -18.25 11.24 -10.06
C PHE A 124 -17.90 9.99 -10.88
N VAL A 125 -17.14 10.16 -11.96
CA VAL A 125 -16.84 9.10 -12.92
C VAL A 125 -15.47 8.49 -12.65
N ILE A 126 -15.42 7.18 -12.41
CA ILE A 126 -14.19 6.42 -12.23
C ILE A 126 -14.00 5.51 -13.45
N MET A 127 -12.89 5.69 -14.17
CA MET A 127 -12.48 4.78 -15.25
C MET A 127 -11.35 3.88 -14.73
N VAL A 128 -11.59 2.57 -14.68
CA VAL A 128 -10.59 1.59 -14.26
C VAL A 128 -9.89 1.02 -15.48
N VAL A 129 -8.57 1.20 -15.56
CA VAL A 129 -7.72 0.78 -16.68
C VAL A 129 -6.66 -0.23 -16.23
N GLY A 130 -6.08 -0.98 -17.17
CA GLY A 130 -5.00 -1.95 -16.90
C GLY A 130 -5.05 -3.17 -17.81
N VAL A 131 -4.03 -4.02 -17.74
CA VAL A 131 -3.91 -5.25 -18.56
C VAL A 131 -4.80 -6.40 -18.05
N ASN A 132 -4.85 -7.51 -18.77
CA ASN A 132 -5.66 -8.67 -18.38
C ASN A 132 -5.08 -9.37 -17.14
N GLY A 133 -5.93 -9.91 -16.29
CA GLY A 133 -5.50 -10.69 -15.11
C GLY A 133 -5.18 -9.88 -13.84
N VAL A 134 -4.96 -8.57 -13.92
CA VAL A 134 -4.60 -7.72 -12.73
C VAL A 134 -5.77 -7.44 -11.77
N GLY A 135 -6.95 -8.03 -12.02
CA GLY A 135 -8.09 -7.91 -11.12
C GLY A 135 -9.01 -6.70 -11.32
N LYS A 136 -8.99 -6.03 -12.48
CA LYS A 136 -9.83 -4.84 -12.78
C LYS A 136 -11.30 -4.99 -12.38
N THR A 137 -11.99 -6.00 -12.90
CA THR A 137 -13.43 -6.24 -12.65
C THR A 137 -13.69 -6.54 -11.17
N THR A 138 -12.80 -7.28 -10.52
CA THR A 138 -12.85 -7.56 -9.07
C THR A 138 -12.70 -6.27 -8.25
N THR A 139 -11.77 -5.39 -8.63
CA THR A 139 -11.57 -4.10 -7.97
C THR A 139 -12.76 -3.17 -8.18
N ILE A 140 -13.38 -3.16 -9.36
CA ILE A 140 -14.64 -2.42 -9.60
C ILE A 140 -15.74 -2.91 -8.65
N GLY A 141 -15.91 -4.23 -8.49
CA GLY A 141 -16.88 -4.78 -7.55
C GLY A 141 -16.61 -4.41 -6.09
N LYS A 142 -15.35 -4.44 -5.65
CA LYS A 142 -14.93 -3.99 -4.31
C LYS A 142 -15.21 -2.50 -4.09
N LEU A 143 -14.92 -1.65 -5.08
CA LEU A 143 -15.22 -0.22 -5.03
C LEU A 143 -16.73 0.04 -4.99
N ALA A 144 -17.50 -0.66 -5.82
CA ALA A 144 -18.96 -0.57 -5.85
C ALA A 144 -19.56 -0.93 -4.48
N HIS A 145 -19.11 -2.04 -3.88
CA HIS A 145 -19.50 -2.40 -2.52
C HIS A 145 -19.13 -1.30 -1.51
N ARG A 146 -17.91 -0.76 -1.57
CA ARG A 146 -17.47 0.31 -0.65
C ARG A 146 -18.34 1.56 -0.76
N PHE A 147 -18.65 2.02 -1.97
CA PHE A 147 -19.51 3.20 -2.18
C PHE A 147 -20.97 2.94 -1.83
N HIS A 148 -21.49 1.77 -2.18
CA HIS A 148 -22.85 1.36 -1.81
C HIS A 148 -23.02 1.27 -0.29
N SER A 149 -22.07 0.65 0.42
CA SER A 149 -22.02 0.59 1.89
C SER A 149 -21.87 1.97 2.54
N ALA A 150 -21.32 2.96 1.82
CA ALA A 150 -21.27 4.36 2.24
C ALA A 150 -22.54 5.17 1.84
N GLY A 151 -23.60 4.50 1.38
CA GLY A 151 -24.88 5.11 1.03
C GLY A 151 -24.91 5.85 -0.31
N LYS A 152 -23.91 5.66 -1.18
CA LYS A 152 -23.86 6.30 -2.51
C LYS A 152 -24.61 5.45 -3.54
N LYS A 153 -25.24 6.13 -4.52
CA LYS A 153 -25.80 5.47 -5.71
C LYS A 153 -24.67 5.17 -6.69
N VAL A 154 -24.52 3.91 -7.07
CA VAL A 154 -23.45 3.42 -7.95
C VAL A 154 -24.06 2.92 -9.25
N VAL A 155 -23.43 3.26 -10.38
CA VAL A 155 -23.75 2.72 -11.69
C VAL A 155 -22.50 2.08 -12.28
N LEU A 156 -22.62 0.85 -12.77
CA LEU A 156 -21.52 0.11 -13.39
C LEU A 156 -21.65 0.14 -14.92
N GLY A 157 -20.62 0.63 -15.60
CA GLY A 157 -20.53 0.60 -17.07
C GLY A 157 -19.67 -0.56 -17.57
N ALA A 158 -20.27 -1.47 -18.34
CA ALA A 158 -19.58 -2.63 -18.92
C ALA A 158 -18.82 -2.27 -20.21
N ALA A 159 -17.72 -1.54 -20.09
CA ALA A 159 -16.92 -1.08 -21.23
C ALA A 159 -15.80 -2.06 -21.68
N ASP A 160 -15.53 -3.13 -20.93
CA ASP A 160 -14.60 -4.20 -21.33
C ASP A 160 -15.30 -5.19 -22.26
N THR A 161 -15.46 -4.80 -23.53
CA THR A 161 -16.23 -5.54 -24.55
C THR A 161 -15.38 -6.52 -25.37
N PHE A 162 -14.05 -6.49 -25.21
CA PHE A 162 -13.14 -7.39 -25.92
C PHE A 162 -13.07 -8.77 -25.25
N ARG A 163 -13.11 -8.81 -23.91
CA ARG A 163 -13.06 -10.06 -23.15
C ARG A 163 -14.47 -10.63 -23.01
N ALA A 164 -14.70 -11.80 -23.63
CA ALA A 164 -16.01 -12.47 -23.67
C ALA A 164 -16.73 -12.52 -22.30
N ALA A 165 -16.02 -12.89 -21.22
CA ALA A 165 -16.60 -13.05 -19.89
C ALA A 165 -16.57 -11.77 -19.01
N ALA A 166 -15.99 -10.65 -19.49
CA ALA A 166 -15.82 -9.48 -18.63
C ALA A 166 -17.15 -8.77 -18.33
N VAL A 167 -18.06 -8.73 -19.31
CA VAL A 167 -19.43 -8.20 -19.13
C VAL A 167 -20.19 -9.05 -18.11
N ASP A 168 -20.23 -10.37 -18.30
CA ASP A 168 -20.90 -11.31 -17.38
C ASP A 168 -20.35 -11.22 -15.95
N GLN A 169 -19.02 -11.15 -15.81
CA GLN A 169 -18.38 -10.99 -14.51
C GLN A 169 -18.79 -9.68 -13.83
N LEU A 170 -18.92 -8.58 -14.58
CA LEU A 170 -19.35 -7.30 -14.03
C LEU A 170 -20.83 -7.31 -13.64
N ILE A 171 -21.69 -8.00 -14.40
CA ILE A 171 -23.10 -8.22 -14.06
C ILE A 171 -23.22 -8.96 -12.73
N VAL A 172 -22.45 -10.04 -12.53
CA VAL A 172 -22.42 -10.79 -11.27
C VAL A 172 -22.00 -9.89 -10.09
N TRP A 173 -21.00 -9.02 -10.30
CA TRP A 173 -20.62 -8.04 -9.27
C TRP A 173 -21.73 -7.03 -8.97
N GLY A 174 -22.42 -6.52 -10.00
CA GLY A 174 -23.58 -5.64 -9.82
C GLY A 174 -24.68 -6.30 -8.99
N GLN A 175 -25.05 -7.54 -9.33
CA GLN A 175 -26.04 -8.32 -8.57
C GLN A 175 -25.62 -8.57 -7.11
N ARG A 176 -24.32 -8.78 -6.87
CA ARG A 176 -23.78 -9.02 -5.52
C ARG A 176 -23.79 -7.77 -4.64
N VAL A 177 -23.61 -6.60 -5.25
CA VAL A 177 -23.57 -5.32 -4.53
C VAL A 177 -24.97 -4.74 -4.31
N GLY A 178 -25.88 -4.96 -5.26
CA GLY A 178 -27.18 -4.29 -5.33
C GLY A 178 -27.12 -2.99 -6.14
#